data_AF-A0A9K3HV48-F1
#
_entry.id   AF-A0A9K3HV48-F1
#
_cell.length_a   1.000
_cell.length_b   1.000
_cell.length_c   1.000
_cell.angle_alpha   90.00
_cell.angle_beta   90.00
_cell.angle_gamma   90.00
#
_symmetry.space_group_name_H-M   'P 1'
#
loop_
_entity.id
_entity.type
_entity.pdbx_description
1 polymer ?
#
loop_
_entity_poly.entity_id
_entity_poly.type
_entity_poly.pdbx_seq_one_letter_code
_entity_poly.pdbx_strand_id
1 'polypeptide(L)'
;MRRDMLWLKECGIACVAESVLNSEELDKTVARLIVVARRDGYAQGYAECSHHVTNALKVDWDTSKSATHGVDTDVALAALKTETCNFLLWIL
;
A
#
# COMPACT_ATOMS: atom_id res chain seq x y z
N MET A 1 37.34 9.16 8.86
CA MET A 1 37.53 9.55 7.43
C MET A 1 38.04 8.42 6.54
N ARG A 2 39.25 7.86 6.75
CA ARG A 2 39.80 6.78 5.87
C ARG A 2 39.00 5.46 5.93
N ARG A 3 38.40 5.16 7.08
CA ARG A 3 37.56 3.96 7.30
C ARG A 3 36.16 4.14 6.70
N ASP A 4 35.61 5.35 6.77
CA ASP A 4 34.29 5.71 6.20
C ASP A 4 34.32 5.71 4.66
N MET A 5 35.44 6.14 4.07
CA MET A 5 35.66 6.03 2.62
C MET A 5 35.82 4.58 2.15
N LEU A 6 36.34 3.68 2.98
CA LEU A 6 36.45 2.26 2.66
C LEU A 6 35.07 1.59 2.65
N TRP A 7 34.23 1.91 3.64
CA TRP A 7 32.84 1.44 3.72
C TRP A 7 31.96 1.96 2.57
N LEU A 8 32.09 3.25 2.22
CA LEU A 8 31.42 3.82 1.04
C LEU A 8 31.86 3.15 -0.27
N LYS A 9 33.15 2.81 -0.37
CA LYS A 9 33.74 2.13 -1.53
C LYS A 9 33.32 0.66 -1.64
N GLU A 10 33.17 -0.05 -0.52
CA GLU A 10 32.90 -1.49 -0.49
C GLU A 10 31.40 -1.82 -0.52
N CYS A 11 30.55 -1.02 0.14
CA CYS A 11 29.09 -1.28 0.22
C CYS A 11 28.24 -0.06 -0.15
N GLY A 12 28.67 1.15 0.21
CA GLY A 12 27.81 2.34 0.16
C GLY A 12 27.39 2.77 -1.26
N ILE A 13 28.26 2.67 -2.26
CA ILE A 13 27.91 3.06 -3.64
C ILE A 13 26.91 2.10 -4.27
N ALA A 14 27.00 0.79 -3.98
CA ALA A 14 26.07 -0.20 -4.51
C ALA A 14 24.67 -0.06 -3.88
N CYS A 15 24.58 0.12 -2.56
CA CYS A 15 23.30 0.33 -1.87
C CYS A 15 22.66 1.68 -2.24
N VAL A 16 23.44 2.75 -2.33
CA VAL A 16 22.94 4.06 -2.80
C VAL A 16 22.52 3.97 -4.27
N ALA A 17 23.31 3.30 -5.12
CA ALA A 17 22.95 3.06 -6.51
C ALA A 17 21.68 2.21 -6.63
N GLU A 18 21.51 1.12 -5.87
CA GLU A 18 20.27 0.32 -5.89
C GLU A 18 19.06 1.14 -5.42
N SER A 19 19.19 1.93 -4.35
CA SER A 19 18.10 2.81 -3.88
C SER A 19 17.67 3.84 -4.94
N VAL A 20 18.61 4.29 -5.78
CA VAL A 20 18.38 5.27 -6.85
C VAL A 20 17.96 4.58 -8.16
N LEU A 21 18.48 3.40 -8.46
CA LEU A 21 18.26 2.64 -9.71
C LEU A 21 16.97 1.81 -9.67
N ASN A 22 16.44 1.50 -8.49
CA ASN A 22 15.14 0.82 -8.34
C ASN A 22 13.97 1.81 -8.15
N SER A 23 14.14 3.08 -8.51
CA SER A 23 13.09 4.10 -8.35
C SER A 23 11.82 3.73 -9.11
N GLU A 24 11.93 3.11 -10.29
CA GLU A 24 10.76 2.73 -11.09
C GLU A 24 9.93 1.63 -10.42
N GLU A 25 10.58 0.60 -9.87
CA GLU A 25 9.88 -0.50 -9.17
C GLU A 25 9.30 -0.03 -7.82
N LEU A 26 10.00 0.87 -7.13
CA LEU A 26 9.47 1.55 -5.94
C LEU A 26 8.26 2.41 -6.31
N ASP A 27 8.35 3.23 -7.35
CA ASP A 27 7.28 4.12 -7.82
C ASP A 27 6.05 3.32 -8.24
N LYS A 28 6.24 2.20 -8.97
CA LYS A 28 5.15 1.27 -9.32
C LYS A 28 4.51 0.67 -8.08
N THR A 29 5.30 0.24 -7.10
CA THR A 29 4.79 -0.37 -5.86
C THR A 29 4.03 0.64 -5.02
N VAL A 30 4.55 1.86 -4.88
CA VAL A 30 3.88 2.98 -4.19
C VAL A 30 2.59 3.37 -4.91
N ALA A 31 2.59 3.45 -6.25
CA ALA A 31 1.38 3.73 -7.02
C ALA A 31 0.31 2.64 -6.81
N ARG A 32 0.69 1.35 -6.84
CA ARG A 32 -0.22 0.24 -6.51
C ARG A 32 -0.77 0.37 -5.09
N LEU A 33 0.09 0.65 -4.12
CA LEU A 33 -0.30 0.83 -2.71
C LEU A 33 -1.32 1.97 -2.56
N ILE A 34 -1.11 3.12 -3.19
CA ILE A 34 -2.03 4.27 -3.15
C ILE A 34 -3.39 3.90 -3.74
N VAL A 35 -3.42 3.23 -4.89
CA VAL A 35 -4.67 2.81 -5.53
C VAL A 35 -5.47 1.85 -4.64
N VAL A 36 -4.79 0.86 -4.05
CA VAL A 36 -5.46 -0.11 -3.17
C VAL A 36 -5.92 0.52 -1.87
N ALA A 37 -5.10 1.35 -1.22
CA ALA A 37 -5.50 2.08 -0.02
C ALA A 37 -6.72 2.99 -0.25
N ARG A 38 -6.85 3.61 -1.43
CA ARG A 38 -8.04 4.39 -1.79
C ARG A 38 -9.29 3.51 -1.93
N ARG A 39 -9.16 2.36 -2.61
CA ARG A 39 -10.27 1.41 -2.76
C ARG A 39 -10.73 0.88 -1.40
N ASP A 40 -9.78 0.62 -0.52
CA ASP A 40 -10.03 0.20 0.85
C ASP A 40 -10.80 1.27 1.65
N GLY A 41 -10.34 2.52 1.57
CA GLY A 41 -11.07 3.66 2.16
C GLY A 41 -12.48 3.83 1.59
N TYR A 42 -12.69 3.61 0.29
CA TYR A 42 -14.04 3.61 -0.29
C TYR A 42 -14.89 2.47 0.25
N ALA A 43 -14.32 1.27 0.42
CA ALA A 43 -15.04 0.12 0.95
C ALA A 43 -15.51 0.38 2.38
N GLN A 44 -14.61 0.91 3.22
CA GLN A 44 -14.94 1.35 4.57
C GLN A 44 -16.04 2.42 4.56
N GLY A 45 -15.91 3.45 3.72
CA GLY A 45 -16.91 4.51 3.61
C GLY A 45 -18.30 3.99 3.19
N TYR A 46 -18.37 3.08 2.22
CA TYR A 46 -19.64 2.45 1.83
C TYR A 46 -20.24 1.61 2.96
N ALA A 47 -19.41 0.89 3.73
CA ALA A 47 -19.88 0.11 4.88
C ALA A 47 -20.47 1.02 5.97
N GLU A 48 -19.80 2.13 6.31
CA GLU A 48 -20.29 3.13 7.27
C GLU A 48 -21.61 3.75 6.81
N CYS A 49 -21.69 4.19 5.54
CA CYS A 49 -22.92 4.73 4.98
C CYS A 49 -24.08 3.71 5.02
N SER A 50 -23.81 2.48 4.61
CA SER A 50 -24.81 1.40 4.62
C SER A 50 -25.31 1.13 6.04
N HIS A 51 -24.41 1.09 7.02
CA HIS A 51 -24.76 0.95 8.43
C HIS A 51 -25.66 2.08 8.92
N HIS A 52 -25.34 3.34 8.58
CA HIS A 52 -26.16 4.49 8.94
C HIS A 52 -27.57 4.42 8.34
N VAL A 53 -27.70 4.05 7.06
CA VAL A 53 -29.00 3.90 6.40
C VAL A 53 -29.82 2.77 7.03
N THR A 54 -29.21 1.60 7.23
CA THR A 54 -29.85 0.46 7.89
C THR A 54 -30.35 0.85 9.29
N ASN A 55 -29.53 1.56 10.06
CA ASN A 55 -29.91 1.96 11.42
C ASN A 55 -31.03 3.03 11.42
N ALA A 56 -30.99 3.98 10.50
CA ALA A 56 -31.98 5.07 10.42
C ALA A 56 -33.35 4.58 9.93
N LEU A 57 -33.36 3.74 8.88
CA LEU A 57 -34.59 3.29 8.22
C LEU A 57 -35.10 1.96 8.77
N LYS A 58 -34.30 1.24 9.56
CA LYS A 58 -34.62 -0.12 10.07
C LYS A 58 -34.90 -1.12 8.94
N VAL A 59 -34.16 -1.01 7.85
CA VAL A 59 -34.23 -1.90 6.68
C VAL A 59 -32.87 -2.51 6.40
N ASP A 60 -32.86 -3.72 5.86
CA ASP A 60 -31.62 -4.30 5.34
C ASP A 60 -31.24 -3.58 4.04
N TRP A 61 -30.12 -2.85 4.07
CA TRP A 61 -29.61 -2.13 2.92
C TRP A 61 -28.84 -3.06 1.98
N ASP A 62 -29.28 -3.16 0.73
CA ASP A 62 -28.60 -3.92 -0.31
C ASP A 62 -27.30 -3.22 -0.76
N THR A 63 -26.16 -3.81 -0.42
CA THR A 63 -24.84 -3.30 -0.80
C THR A 63 -24.33 -3.88 -2.13
N SER A 64 -25.11 -4.72 -2.82
CA SER A 64 -24.73 -5.37 -4.08
C SER A 64 -24.40 -4.39 -5.21
N LYS A 65 -24.90 -3.15 -5.11
CA LYS A 65 -24.66 -2.07 -6.06
C LYS A 65 -23.50 -1.15 -5.69
N SER A 66 -22.85 -1.37 -4.54
CA SER A 66 -21.69 -0.58 -4.15
C SER A 66 -20.51 -0.86 -5.07
N ALA A 67 -19.72 0.16 -5.39
CA ALA A 67 -18.55 0.03 -6.26
C ALA A 67 -17.45 -0.88 -5.67
N THR A 68 -17.56 -1.19 -4.38
CA THR A 68 -16.64 -2.02 -3.61
C THR A 68 -17.24 -3.39 -3.28
N HIS A 69 -18.43 -3.71 -3.80
CA HIS A 69 -19.08 -5.00 -3.54
C HIS A 69 -18.24 -6.18 -4.05
N GLY A 70 -17.97 -7.14 -3.16
CA GLY A 70 -17.19 -8.34 -3.49
C GLY A 70 -15.70 -8.08 -3.74
N VAL A 71 -15.20 -6.87 -3.47
CA VAL A 71 -13.76 -6.54 -3.59
C VAL A 71 -13.10 -6.74 -2.23
N ASP A 72 -12.13 -7.66 -2.15
CA ASP A 72 -11.31 -7.86 -0.96
C ASP A 72 -10.12 -6.88 -0.97
N THR A 73 -10.40 -5.64 -0.56
CA THR A 73 -9.41 -4.56 -0.52
C THR A 73 -8.44 -4.71 0.65
N ASP A 74 -8.88 -5.30 1.76
CA ASP A 74 -8.09 -5.53 2.97
C ASP A 74 -6.92 -6.48 2.68
N VAL A 75 -7.20 -7.63 2.05
CA VAL A 75 -6.15 -8.61 1.69
C VAL A 75 -5.16 -8.02 0.69
N ALA A 76 -5.66 -7.29 -0.31
CA ALA A 76 -4.80 -6.62 -1.28
C ALA A 76 -3.92 -5.54 -0.64
N LEU A 77 -4.46 -4.77 0.31
CA LEU A 77 -3.73 -3.74 1.03
C LEU A 77 -2.66 -4.34 1.95
N ALA A 78 -2.99 -5.43 2.65
CA ALA A 78 -2.05 -6.15 3.51
C ALA A 78 -0.86 -6.71 2.69
N ALA A 79 -1.14 -7.36 1.56
CA ALA A 79 -0.10 -7.90 0.68
C ALA A 79 0.86 -6.81 0.16
N LEU A 80 0.32 -5.68 -0.31
CA LEU A 80 1.13 -4.57 -0.81
C LEU A 80 1.93 -3.86 0.28
N LYS A 81 1.40 -3.76 1.51
CA LYS A 81 2.17 -3.25 2.66
C LYS A 81 3.37 -4.15 2.95
N THR A 82 3.21 -5.47 2.90
CA THR A 82 4.31 -6.42 3.07
C THR A 82 5.33 -6.33 1.93
N GLU A 83 4.88 -6.25 0.69
CA GLU A 83 5.76 -6.08 -0.50
C GLU A 83 6.59 -4.79 -0.40
N THR A 84 5.94 -3.67 -0.06
CA THR A 84 6.61 -2.37 0.14
C THR A 84 7.63 -2.44 1.28
N CYS A 85 7.27 -3.08 2.40
CA CYS A 85 8.17 -3.21 3.56
C CYS A 85 9.40 -4.08 3.23
N ASN A 86 9.20 -5.19 2.51
CA ASN A 86 10.29 -6.04 2.04
C ASN A 86 11.21 -5.30 1.06
N PHE A 87 10.64 -4.49 0.17
CA PHE A 87 11.43 -3.66 -0.76
C PHE A 87 12.32 -2.65 -0.02
N LEU A 88 11.78 -2.00 1.02
CA LEU A 88 12.55 -1.10 1.88
C LEU A 88 13.62 -1.82 2.70
N LEU A 89 13.37 -3.06 3.11
CA LEU A 89 14.34 -3.88 3.84
C LEU A 89 15.50 -4.37 2.97
N TRP A 90 15.27 -4.56 1.66
CA TRP A 90 16.31 -4.95 0.69
C TRP A 90 17.28 -3.82 0.34
N ILE A 91 16.86 -2.56 0.53
CA ILE A 91 17.64 -1.37 0.16
C ILE A 91 18.52 -0.87 1.33
N LEU A 92 18.25 -1.31 2.56
CA LEU A 92 18.98 -0.94 3.79
C LEU A 92 20.03 -1.99 4.18
#